data_AF-A0A832U764-F1
#
_entry.id   AF-A0A832U764-F1
#
_cell.length_a   1.000
_cell.length_b   1.000
_cell.length_c   1.000
_cell.angle_alpha   90.00
_cell.angle_beta   90.00
_cell.angle_gamma   90.00
#
_symmetry.space_group_name_H-M   'P 1'
#
loop_
_entity.id
_entity.type
_entity.pdbx_description
1 polymer ?
#
loop_
_entity_poly.entity_id
_entity_poly.type
_entity_poly.pdbx_seq_one_letter_code
_entity_poly.pdbx_strand_id
1 'polypeptide(L)'
;MYDLTVIIPTFNEEANIRNIVLAVDAVFRENSLNGQVLVVDDNSSDGTIPAVTDLKRIHPNVDILVRTEDHGLSQSVADGFRHAASEVFVVIDADFSHPPVLIPRMYEEIKKGYDVVIGSRYMEGGGIKDWPLKRRIISTGATFLGRLLFPDVTDPVSGFFAVRKSVVFSAPLKPRGYKILLEVLGKGTWEKDKEIPFEFVDREAGASKLKLKTIVEYAQQVVDISIHSFLHRDNAAWREWTRIFKFGIVGLSGIIVNLGILIGLVELFGISEDLGGPIATECAIISNFFLNDLWTFRTFENGKHSSRWRRLVAFNVVSAGGALINIGIYLFLINVFAVYYPLAQFIGILVGFIWNFTVNRRFTWKKARPKK
;
A
#
# COMPACT_ATOMS: atom_id res chain seq x y z
N MET A 1 -2.29 33.39 -3.36
CA MET A 1 -2.14 32.07 -2.70
C MET A 1 -2.27 31.03 -3.80
N TYR A 2 -1.39 30.03 -3.83
CA TYR A 2 -1.40 28.97 -4.86
C TYR A 2 -2.48 27.93 -4.55
N ASP A 3 -3.04 27.31 -5.58
CA ASP A 3 -4.07 26.26 -5.43
C ASP A 3 -3.44 24.90 -5.13
N LEU A 4 -2.23 24.68 -5.65
CA LEU A 4 -1.43 23.48 -5.39
C LEU A 4 0.06 23.79 -5.24
N THR A 5 0.79 22.96 -4.50
CA THR A 5 2.26 22.99 -4.42
C THR A 5 2.83 21.65 -4.84
N VAL A 6 3.74 21.65 -5.82
CA VAL A 6 4.57 20.50 -6.18
C VAL A 6 5.83 20.54 -5.31
N ILE A 7 5.98 19.53 -4.46
CA ILE A 7 7.10 19.37 -3.53
C ILE A 7 8.12 18.41 -4.16
N ILE A 8 9.35 18.88 -4.30
CA ILE A 8 10.47 18.13 -4.89
C ILE A 8 11.56 17.98 -3.82
N PRO A 9 11.68 16.82 -3.15
CA PRO A 9 12.78 16.57 -2.23
C PRO A 9 14.09 16.37 -3.00
N THR A 10 15.18 17.00 -2.58
CA THR A 10 16.49 16.90 -3.24
C THR A 10 17.65 16.69 -2.29
N PHE A 11 18.65 15.96 -2.77
CA PHE A 11 19.98 15.87 -2.17
C PHE A 11 21.00 15.55 -3.26
N ASN A 12 21.87 16.51 -3.57
CA ASN A 12 22.84 16.47 -4.65
C ASN A 12 22.23 16.12 -6.04
N GLU A 13 21.30 16.96 -6.50
CA GLU A 13 20.53 16.79 -7.74
C GLU A 13 20.87 17.85 -8.81
N GLU A 14 22.09 18.42 -8.78
CA GLU A 14 22.50 19.54 -9.65
C GLU A 14 22.21 19.29 -11.13
N ALA A 15 22.41 18.06 -11.59
CA ALA A 15 22.21 17.67 -12.98
C ALA A 15 20.74 17.77 -13.45
N ASN A 16 19.78 17.51 -12.56
CA ASN A 16 18.37 17.36 -12.91
C ASN A 16 17.50 18.51 -12.42
N ILE A 17 17.84 19.13 -11.28
CA ILE A 17 16.97 20.03 -10.53
C ILE A 17 16.45 21.22 -11.36
N ARG A 18 17.31 21.83 -12.18
CA ARG A 18 16.89 22.94 -13.05
C ARG A 18 15.84 22.49 -14.07
N ASN A 19 16.07 21.34 -14.68
CA ASN A 19 15.21 20.82 -15.73
C ASN A 19 13.85 20.39 -15.17
N ILE A 20 13.81 19.71 -14.02
CA ILE A 20 12.55 19.25 -13.43
C ILE A 20 11.69 20.43 -12.94
N VAL A 21 12.31 21.45 -12.33
CA VAL A 21 11.59 22.68 -11.91
C VAL A 21 10.97 23.38 -13.11
N LEU A 22 11.73 23.56 -14.19
CA LEU A 22 11.22 24.19 -15.42
C LEU A 22 10.13 23.35 -16.10
N ALA A 23 10.24 22.02 -16.07
CA ALA A 23 9.23 21.13 -16.61
C ALA A 23 7.91 21.21 -15.84
N VAL A 24 7.97 21.28 -14.50
CA VAL A 24 6.78 21.47 -13.66
C VAL A 24 6.17 22.86 -13.87
N ASP A 25 6.99 23.91 -13.94
CA ASP A 25 6.53 25.27 -14.23
C ASP A 25 5.84 25.37 -15.62
N ALA A 26 6.42 24.72 -16.63
CA ALA A 26 5.80 24.63 -17.96
C ALA A 26 4.43 23.94 -17.89
N VAL A 27 4.31 22.83 -17.15
CA VAL A 27 3.02 22.15 -16.93
C VAL A 27 1.99 23.08 -16.30
N PHE A 28 2.37 23.93 -15.34
CA PHE A 28 1.45 24.91 -14.77
C PHE A 28 0.97 25.93 -15.80
N ARG A 29 1.89 26.50 -16.59
CA ARG A 29 1.56 27.50 -17.61
C ARG A 29 0.69 26.93 -18.72
N GLU A 30 1.02 25.75 -19.23
CA GLU A 30 0.29 25.08 -20.32
C GLU A 30 -1.13 24.68 -19.92
N ASN A 31 -1.36 24.39 -18.64
CA ASN A 31 -2.66 23.95 -18.12
C ASN A 31 -3.39 25.04 -17.32
N SER A 32 -2.87 26.28 -17.32
CA SER A 32 -3.43 27.42 -16.57
C SER A 32 -3.64 27.12 -15.08
N LEU A 33 -2.70 26.39 -14.47
CA LEU A 33 -2.74 26.03 -13.04
C LEU A 33 -2.02 27.11 -12.21
N ASN A 34 -2.68 27.59 -11.17
CA ASN A 34 -2.08 28.46 -10.17
C ASN A 34 -1.26 27.61 -9.17
N GLY A 35 -0.08 27.15 -9.59
CA GLY A 35 0.76 26.21 -8.83
C GLY A 35 2.10 26.80 -8.37
N GLN A 36 2.58 26.29 -7.23
CA GLN A 36 3.93 26.54 -6.71
C GLN A 36 4.85 25.33 -6.94
N VAL A 37 6.12 25.56 -7.23
CA VAL A 37 7.17 24.54 -7.11
C VAL A 37 7.95 24.82 -5.83
N LEU A 38 7.97 23.88 -4.90
CA LEU A 38 8.74 23.95 -3.66
C LEU A 38 9.81 22.87 -3.68
N VAL A 39 11.06 23.27 -3.84
CA VAL A 39 12.20 22.36 -3.66
C VAL A 39 12.51 22.28 -2.17
N VAL A 40 12.64 21.07 -1.64
CA VAL A 40 13.04 20.85 -0.25
C VAL A 40 14.38 20.12 -0.26
N ASP A 41 15.45 20.87 0.02
CA ASP A 41 16.81 20.42 -0.16
C ASP A 41 17.47 20.07 1.18
N ASP A 42 18.11 18.91 1.27
CA ASP A 42 18.78 18.43 2.49
C ASP A 42 20.24 18.91 2.60
N ASN A 43 20.45 20.21 2.41
CA ASN A 43 21.76 20.87 2.48
C ASN A 43 22.78 20.26 1.50
N SER A 44 22.39 20.17 0.23
CA SER A 44 23.22 19.71 -0.86
C SER A 44 24.53 20.50 -0.93
N SER A 45 25.63 19.79 -1.18
CA SER A 45 26.98 20.36 -1.30
C SER A 45 27.36 20.72 -2.74
N ASP A 46 26.51 20.36 -3.69
CA ASP A 46 26.70 20.60 -5.12
C ASP A 46 25.96 21.87 -5.59
N GLY A 47 25.80 22.05 -6.91
CA GLY A 47 25.10 23.20 -7.49
C GLY A 47 23.58 23.22 -7.31
N THR A 48 22.96 22.30 -6.57
CA THR A 48 21.50 22.20 -6.43
C THR A 48 20.87 23.47 -5.86
N ILE A 49 21.36 23.95 -4.70
CA ILE A 49 20.81 25.12 -4.01
C ILE A 49 20.99 26.41 -4.86
N PRO A 50 22.18 26.70 -5.41
CA PRO A 50 22.35 27.84 -6.32
C PRO A 50 21.41 27.78 -7.53
N ALA A 51 21.26 26.62 -8.17
CA ALA A 51 20.43 26.47 -9.36
C ALA A 51 18.97 26.83 -9.10
N VAL A 52 18.40 26.39 -7.98
CA VAL A 52 17.01 26.72 -7.60
C VAL A 52 16.88 28.17 -7.16
N THR A 53 17.88 28.69 -6.45
CA THR A 53 17.90 30.11 -6.02
C THR A 53 17.88 31.05 -7.22
N ASP A 54 18.62 30.73 -8.28
CA ASP A 54 18.59 31.49 -9.53
C ASP A 54 17.23 31.36 -10.25
N LEU A 55 16.62 30.18 -10.25
CA LEU A 55 15.27 30.00 -10.81
C LEU A 55 14.21 30.79 -10.06
N LYS A 56 14.27 30.83 -8.72
CA LYS A 56 13.37 31.64 -7.88
C LYS A 56 13.39 33.12 -8.22
N ARG A 57 14.54 33.67 -8.67
CA ARG A 57 14.65 35.08 -9.10
C ARG A 57 13.89 35.35 -10.40
N ILE A 58 13.72 34.33 -11.25
CA ILE A 58 13.11 34.43 -12.58
C ILE A 58 11.64 34.00 -12.54
N HIS A 59 11.32 32.99 -11.73
CA HIS A 59 10.00 32.36 -11.63
C HIS A 59 9.42 32.58 -10.21
N PRO A 60 8.46 33.50 -10.02
CA PRO A 60 7.95 33.87 -8.69
C PRO A 60 7.17 32.75 -7.98
N ASN A 61 6.82 31.68 -8.68
CA ASN A 61 6.18 30.49 -8.17
C ASN A 61 7.15 29.38 -7.77
N VAL A 62 8.47 29.59 -7.93
CA VAL A 62 9.50 28.67 -7.47
C VAL A 62 9.99 29.12 -6.09
N ASP A 63 10.07 28.18 -5.16
CA ASP A 63 10.63 28.40 -3.83
C ASP A 63 11.54 27.24 -3.42
N ILE A 64 12.38 27.50 -2.41
CA ILE A 64 13.30 26.52 -1.84
C ILE A 64 13.30 26.59 -0.31
N LEU A 65 13.22 25.41 0.30
CA LEU A 65 13.44 25.18 1.73
C LEU A 65 14.71 24.36 1.90
N VAL A 66 15.76 24.94 2.48
CA VAL A 66 17.01 24.23 2.79
C VAL A 66 16.97 23.73 4.22
N ARG A 67 17.19 22.42 4.40
CA ARG A 67 17.15 21.71 5.68
C ARG A 67 18.56 21.34 6.12
N THR A 68 19.00 21.89 7.24
CA THR A 68 20.36 21.67 7.77
C THR A 68 20.47 20.47 8.71
N GLU A 69 19.34 19.93 9.19
CA GLU A 69 19.25 18.84 10.16
C GLU A 69 18.22 17.78 9.72
N ASP A 70 18.24 16.60 10.36
CA ASP A 70 17.28 15.50 10.17
C ASP A 70 17.09 15.04 8.72
N HIS A 71 18.18 14.90 7.97
CA HIS A 71 18.16 14.53 6.55
C HIS A 71 17.42 13.22 6.26
N GLY A 72 16.70 13.19 5.14
CA GLY A 72 15.98 12.03 4.62
C GLY A 72 14.75 12.42 3.81
N LEU A 73 14.55 11.76 2.67
CA LEU A 73 13.50 12.04 1.69
C LEU A 73 12.10 12.16 2.33
N SER A 74 11.70 11.21 3.17
CA SER A 74 10.38 11.27 3.81
C SER A 74 10.23 12.49 4.72
N GLN A 75 11.31 12.91 5.40
CA GLN A 75 11.30 14.08 6.26
C GLN A 75 11.29 15.37 5.43
N SER A 76 12.03 15.44 4.32
CA SER A 76 12.00 16.58 3.39
C SER A 76 10.57 16.83 2.88
N VAL A 77 9.88 15.76 2.50
CA VAL A 77 8.47 15.86 2.07
C VAL A 77 7.56 16.31 3.22
N ALA A 78 7.74 15.78 4.44
CA ALA A 78 6.96 16.19 5.60
C ALA A 78 7.17 17.67 5.98
N ASP A 79 8.40 18.17 5.89
CA ASP A 79 8.71 19.59 6.09
C ASP A 79 8.13 20.45 4.96
N GLY A 80 8.13 19.92 3.73
CA GLY A 80 7.41 20.51 2.60
C GLY A 80 5.90 20.67 2.86
N PHE A 81 5.24 19.66 3.43
CA PHE A 81 3.82 19.77 3.81
C PHE A 81 3.56 20.83 4.87
N ARG A 82 4.50 21.04 5.81
CA ARG A 82 4.39 22.07 6.85
C ARG A 82 4.65 23.47 6.30
N HIS A 83 5.57 23.59 5.34
CA HIS A 83 5.98 24.86 4.75
C HIS A 83 4.98 25.37 3.71
N ALA A 84 4.41 24.48 2.90
CA ALA A 84 3.50 24.85 1.82
C ALA A 84 2.14 25.33 2.35
N ALA A 85 1.65 26.44 1.79
CA ALA A 85 0.37 27.03 2.19
C ALA A 85 -0.85 26.45 1.42
N SER A 86 -0.63 25.89 0.24
CA SER A 86 -1.66 25.42 -0.70
C SER A 86 -2.55 24.31 -0.15
N GLU A 87 -3.74 24.15 -0.72
CA GLU A 87 -4.71 23.13 -0.29
C GLU A 87 -4.45 21.73 -0.86
N VAL A 88 -3.66 21.65 -1.93
CA VAL A 88 -3.25 20.38 -2.56
C VAL A 88 -1.73 20.32 -2.65
N PHE A 89 -1.17 19.20 -2.24
CA PHE A 89 0.25 18.91 -2.41
C PHE A 89 0.43 17.81 -3.43
N VAL A 90 1.46 17.94 -4.28
CA VAL A 90 1.91 16.89 -5.18
C VAL A 90 3.37 16.62 -4.89
N VAL A 91 3.74 15.37 -4.63
CA VAL A 91 5.12 14.96 -4.37
C VAL A 91 5.65 14.31 -5.65
N ILE A 92 6.84 14.72 -6.07
CA ILE A 92 7.53 14.20 -7.26
C ILE A 92 9.04 14.13 -7.00
N ASP A 93 9.73 13.18 -7.63
CA ASP A 93 11.19 13.02 -7.49
C ASP A 93 11.89 13.90 -8.53
N ALA A 94 13.14 14.30 -8.26
CA ALA A 94 13.90 15.21 -9.13
C ALA A 94 14.46 14.56 -10.40
N ASP A 95 14.53 13.22 -10.47
CA ASP A 95 15.23 12.43 -11.48
C ASP A 95 14.43 12.14 -12.78
N PHE A 96 13.25 12.77 -12.95
CA PHE A 96 12.30 12.50 -14.03
C PHE A 96 11.84 11.04 -14.18
N SER A 97 12.00 10.21 -13.13
CA SER A 97 11.34 8.91 -13.07
C SER A 97 9.82 9.02 -13.01
N HIS A 98 9.34 10.18 -12.57
CA HIS A 98 7.94 10.56 -12.47
C HIS A 98 7.59 11.60 -13.56
N PRO A 99 6.52 11.39 -14.34
CA PRO A 99 6.17 12.28 -15.44
C PRO A 99 5.39 13.52 -14.96
N PRO A 100 5.95 14.75 -15.06
CA PRO A 100 5.26 15.97 -14.61
C PRO A 100 3.94 16.24 -15.35
N VAL A 101 3.80 15.75 -16.58
CA VAL A 101 2.57 15.87 -17.39
C VAL A 101 1.34 15.23 -16.73
N LEU A 102 1.51 14.36 -15.73
CA LEU A 102 0.39 13.78 -14.98
C LEU A 102 -0.12 14.67 -13.83
N ILE A 103 0.62 15.71 -13.45
CA ILE A 103 0.25 16.62 -12.35
C ILE A 103 -1.15 17.25 -12.55
N PRO A 104 -1.53 17.78 -13.73
CA PRO A 104 -2.85 18.35 -13.95
C PRO A 104 -3.97 17.34 -13.69
N ARG A 105 -3.80 16.12 -14.19
CA ARG A 105 -4.76 15.03 -13.99
C ARG A 105 -4.87 14.65 -12.51
N MET A 106 -3.76 14.57 -11.78
CA MET A 106 -3.77 14.28 -10.35
C MET A 106 -4.53 15.36 -9.57
N TYR A 107 -4.28 16.63 -9.90
CA TYR A 107 -4.96 17.76 -9.30
C TYR A 107 -6.47 17.76 -9.62
N GLU A 108 -6.87 17.46 -10.86
CA GLU A 108 -8.28 17.31 -11.24
C GLU A 108 -8.99 16.22 -10.46
N GLU A 109 -8.38 15.05 -10.27
CA GLU A 109 -8.96 13.97 -9.47
C GLU A 109 -9.13 14.41 -8.01
N ILE A 110 -8.15 15.12 -7.42
CA ILE A 110 -8.35 15.73 -6.11
C ILE A 110 -9.58 16.64 -6.13
N LYS A 111 -9.71 17.55 -7.11
CA LYS A 111 -10.89 18.44 -7.23
C LYS A 111 -12.22 17.71 -7.38
N LYS A 112 -12.24 16.51 -7.99
CA LYS A 112 -13.44 15.64 -8.08
C LYS A 112 -13.84 15.02 -6.72
N GLY A 113 -13.06 15.24 -5.67
CA GLY A 113 -13.37 14.83 -4.31
C GLY A 113 -12.59 13.61 -3.83
N TYR A 114 -11.49 13.24 -4.53
CA TYR A 114 -10.52 12.30 -3.96
C TYR A 114 -9.61 13.02 -2.95
N ASP A 115 -9.17 12.29 -1.93
CA ASP A 115 -8.31 12.78 -0.85
C ASP A 115 -6.84 12.55 -1.15
N VAL A 116 -6.55 11.39 -1.78
CA VAL A 116 -5.21 10.95 -2.17
C VAL A 116 -5.27 10.40 -3.59
N VAL A 117 -4.37 10.86 -4.47
CA VAL A 117 -4.24 10.37 -5.85
C VAL A 117 -2.82 9.86 -6.06
N ILE A 118 -2.67 8.60 -6.42
CA ILE A 118 -1.37 7.91 -6.43
C ILE A 118 -0.98 7.59 -7.87
N GLY A 119 0.20 8.02 -8.29
CA GLY A 119 0.86 7.47 -9.47
C GLY A 119 1.24 6.03 -9.18
N SER A 120 0.70 5.07 -9.91
CA SER A 120 0.92 3.64 -9.68
C SER A 120 1.59 2.95 -10.86
N ARG A 121 2.66 2.22 -10.55
CA ARG A 121 3.39 1.36 -11.49
C ARG A 121 2.74 0.00 -11.69
N TYR A 122 1.94 -0.43 -10.71
CA TYR A 122 1.44 -1.81 -10.61
C TYR A 122 -0.04 -1.96 -10.99
N MET A 123 -0.74 -0.85 -11.28
CA MET A 123 -2.09 -0.89 -11.82
C MET A 123 -2.10 -1.09 -13.34
N GLU A 124 -3.26 -1.45 -13.89
CA GLU A 124 -3.45 -1.60 -15.33
C GLU A 124 -3.12 -0.31 -16.09
N GLY A 125 -2.23 -0.41 -17.07
CA GLY A 125 -1.66 0.70 -17.84
C GLY A 125 -0.37 1.28 -17.27
N GLY A 126 0.02 0.89 -16.04
CA GLY A 126 1.31 1.25 -15.44
C GLY A 126 2.41 0.28 -15.85
N GLY A 127 3.66 0.68 -15.61
CA GLY A 127 4.82 -0.12 -15.99
C GLY A 127 6.10 0.23 -15.25
N ILE A 128 7.07 -0.66 -15.35
CA ILE A 128 8.43 -0.46 -14.88
C ILE A 128 9.35 -0.88 -16.01
N LYS A 129 10.16 0.06 -16.50
CA LYS A 129 11.10 -0.17 -17.58
C LYS A 129 12.51 -0.37 -17.02
N ASP A 130 13.26 -1.29 -17.62
CA ASP A 130 14.71 -1.46 -17.43
C ASP A 130 15.19 -1.76 -15.99
N TRP A 131 14.32 -2.26 -15.10
CA TRP A 131 14.74 -2.67 -13.76
C TRP A 131 15.47 -4.02 -13.73
N PRO A 132 16.63 -4.11 -13.04
CA PRO A 132 17.23 -5.38 -12.70
C PRO A 132 16.26 -6.27 -11.91
N LEU A 133 16.25 -7.57 -12.20
CA LEU A 133 15.33 -8.54 -11.56
C LEU A 133 15.39 -8.49 -10.03
N LYS A 134 16.58 -8.33 -9.45
CA LYS A 134 16.78 -8.19 -8.00
C LYS A 134 16.01 -7.00 -7.42
N ARG A 135 16.08 -5.82 -8.07
CA ARG A 135 15.35 -4.61 -7.65
C ARG A 135 13.83 -4.83 -7.75
N ARG A 136 13.39 -5.50 -8.81
CA ARG A 136 11.98 -5.86 -9.02
C ARG A 136 11.45 -6.79 -7.93
N ILE A 137 12.19 -7.82 -7.54
CA ILE A 137 11.80 -8.74 -6.45
C ILE A 137 11.67 -7.98 -5.13
N ILE A 138 12.68 -7.17 -4.76
CA ILE A 138 12.68 -6.43 -3.49
C ILE A 138 11.53 -5.41 -3.45
N SER A 139 11.33 -4.65 -4.53
CA SER A 139 10.21 -3.71 -4.63
C SER A 139 8.86 -4.42 -4.55
N THR A 140 8.71 -5.58 -5.17
CA THR A 140 7.48 -6.38 -5.10
C THR A 140 7.23 -6.87 -3.67
N GLY A 141 8.26 -7.30 -2.94
CA GLY A 141 8.16 -7.67 -1.53
C GLY A 141 7.76 -6.50 -0.62
N ALA A 142 8.39 -5.34 -0.79
CA ALA A 142 8.02 -4.13 -0.04
C ALA A 142 6.57 -3.70 -0.34
N THR A 143 6.20 -3.70 -1.63
CA THR A 143 4.84 -3.42 -2.08
C THR A 143 3.84 -4.41 -1.46
N PHE A 144 4.16 -5.70 -1.44
CA PHE A 144 3.32 -6.71 -0.81
C PHE A 144 3.07 -6.41 0.67
N LEU A 145 4.11 -6.08 1.44
CA LEU A 145 3.97 -5.71 2.85
C LEU A 145 3.09 -4.46 3.04
N GLY A 146 3.30 -3.41 2.24
CA GLY A 146 2.46 -2.21 2.30
C GLY A 146 0.99 -2.51 1.97
N ARG A 147 0.76 -3.46 1.05
CA ARG A 147 -0.58 -3.92 0.67
C ARG A 147 -1.26 -4.82 1.69
N LEU A 148 -0.55 -5.33 2.70
CA LEU A 148 -1.21 -5.95 3.85
C LEU A 148 -2.02 -4.90 4.65
N LEU A 149 -1.50 -3.67 4.73
CA LEU A 149 -2.17 -2.54 5.38
C LEU A 149 -3.15 -1.82 4.43
N PHE A 150 -2.77 -1.67 3.16
CA PHE A 150 -3.54 -0.95 2.14
C PHE A 150 -3.79 -1.83 0.89
N PRO A 151 -4.57 -2.91 1.01
CA PRO A 151 -4.78 -3.89 -0.06
C PRO A 151 -5.48 -3.34 -1.30
N ASP A 152 -6.23 -2.25 -1.15
CA ASP A 152 -6.86 -1.52 -2.25
C ASP A 152 -5.92 -0.51 -2.92
N VAL A 153 -4.73 -0.25 -2.40
CA VAL A 153 -3.72 0.55 -3.11
C VAL A 153 -2.76 -0.41 -3.81
N THR A 154 -2.64 -0.35 -5.13
CA THR A 154 -1.73 -1.24 -5.86
C THR A 154 -0.26 -0.87 -5.68
N ASP A 155 0.04 0.42 -5.47
CA ASP A 155 1.40 0.93 -5.25
C ASP A 155 1.51 1.85 -4.01
N PRO A 156 1.39 1.32 -2.78
CA PRO A 156 1.45 2.12 -1.54
C PRO A 156 2.85 2.66 -1.22
N VAL A 157 3.84 2.38 -2.06
CA VAL A 157 5.25 2.74 -1.88
C VAL A 157 5.76 3.69 -2.97
N SER A 158 4.84 4.26 -3.75
CA SER A 158 5.11 5.27 -4.78
C SER A 158 5.63 6.57 -4.17
N GLY A 159 6.61 7.19 -4.83
CA GLY A 159 7.07 8.56 -4.53
C GLY A 159 6.24 9.63 -5.23
N PHE A 160 5.35 9.24 -6.16
CA PHE A 160 4.56 10.16 -6.95
C PHE A 160 3.09 10.11 -6.56
N PHE A 161 2.63 11.12 -5.82
CA PHE A 161 1.26 11.19 -5.35
C PHE A 161 0.82 12.63 -5.10
N ALA A 162 -0.48 12.87 -5.16
CA ALA A 162 -1.13 14.10 -4.76
C ALA A 162 -2.00 13.84 -3.53
N VAL A 163 -2.09 14.81 -2.64
CA VAL A 163 -2.81 14.69 -1.38
C VAL A 163 -3.40 16.03 -0.97
N ARG A 164 -4.60 16.01 -0.40
CA ARG A 164 -5.20 17.21 0.22
C ARG A 164 -4.45 17.56 1.50
N LYS A 165 -4.28 18.86 1.75
CA LYS A 165 -3.69 19.37 2.98
C LYS A 165 -4.38 18.80 4.23
N SER A 166 -5.70 18.69 4.22
CA SER A 166 -6.50 18.13 5.31
C SER A 166 -6.13 16.70 5.72
N VAL A 167 -5.56 15.91 4.80
CA VAL A 167 -5.12 14.52 5.08
C VAL A 167 -3.87 14.51 5.96
N VAL A 168 -2.96 15.46 5.76
CA VAL A 168 -1.62 15.45 6.38
C VAL A 168 -1.43 16.51 7.47
N PHE A 169 -2.25 17.56 7.50
CA PHE A 169 -2.04 18.72 8.38
C PHE A 169 -2.05 18.38 9.87
N SER A 170 -3.00 17.56 10.32
CA SER A 170 -3.10 17.10 11.72
C SER A 170 -2.56 15.68 11.93
N ALA A 171 -1.99 15.08 10.90
CA ALA A 171 -1.49 13.71 10.97
C ALA A 171 -0.18 13.65 11.75
N PRO A 172 -0.03 12.75 12.74
CA PRO A 172 1.20 12.58 13.50
C PRO A 172 2.22 11.77 12.68
N LEU A 173 2.60 12.28 11.51
CA LEU A 173 3.57 11.65 10.60
C LEU A 173 4.90 11.47 11.34
N LYS A 174 5.45 10.25 11.29
CA LYS A 174 6.81 9.94 11.75
C LYS A 174 7.61 9.45 10.56
N PRO A 175 7.95 10.34 9.61
CA PRO A 175 8.63 9.99 8.39
C PRO A 175 9.96 9.28 8.70
N ARG A 176 10.21 8.17 8.00
CA ARG A 176 11.48 7.42 8.05
C ARG A 176 11.86 7.00 6.65
N GLY A 177 13.16 6.97 6.36
CA GLY A 177 13.68 6.55 5.08
C GLY A 177 13.02 7.28 3.90
N TYR A 178 12.44 6.50 2.97
CA TYR A 178 12.03 7.00 1.65
C TYR A 178 10.54 6.79 1.31
N LYS A 179 9.74 6.17 2.19
CA LYS A 179 8.37 5.72 1.87
C LYS A 179 7.30 6.58 2.54
N ILE A 180 7.34 7.89 2.29
CA ILE A 180 6.41 8.86 2.87
C ILE A 180 4.94 8.58 2.55
N LEU A 181 4.61 8.09 1.35
CA LEU A 181 3.24 7.74 0.99
C LEU A 181 2.63 6.72 1.98
N LEU A 182 3.42 5.77 2.47
CA LEU A 182 2.94 4.78 3.43
C LEU A 182 2.57 5.44 4.78
N GLU A 183 3.34 6.43 5.25
CA GLU A 183 2.96 7.24 6.42
C GLU A 183 1.67 8.03 6.16
N VAL A 184 1.55 8.67 4.99
CA VAL A 184 0.36 9.44 4.61
C VAL A 184 -0.88 8.56 4.60
N LEU A 185 -0.79 7.36 4.01
CA LEU A 185 -1.90 6.39 3.99
C LEU A 185 -2.23 5.85 5.38
N GLY A 186 -1.23 5.67 6.24
CA GLY A 186 -1.40 5.06 7.56
C GLY A 186 -1.83 5.98 8.68
N LYS A 187 -1.43 7.25 8.62
CA LYS A 187 -1.65 8.22 9.70
C LYS A 187 -2.43 9.46 9.26
N GLY A 188 -2.60 9.64 7.95
CA GLY A 188 -3.50 10.66 7.42
C GLY A 188 -4.96 10.23 7.51
N THR A 189 -5.85 11.22 7.56
CA THR A 189 -7.30 11.01 7.56
C THR A 189 -7.85 11.17 6.15
N TRP A 190 -8.29 10.07 5.55
CA TRP A 190 -8.78 10.03 4.16
C TRP A 190 -9.84 8.95 3.96
N GLU A 191 -10.73 9.17 2.98
CA GLU A 191 -11.80 8.23 2.63
C GLU A 191 -11.69 7.71 1.20
N LYS A 192 -11.29 8.58 0.27
CA LYS A 192 -11.29 8.30 -1.17
C LYS A 192 -9.89 8.39 -1.76
N ASP A 193 -9.39 7.26 -2.23
CA ASP A 193 -8.16 7.17 -3.02
C ASP A 193 -8.45 6.95 -4.51
N LYS A 194 -7.54 7.41 -5.36
CA LYS A 194 -7.51 7.11 -6.80
C LYS A 194 -6.09 6.73 -7.20
N GLU A 195 -5.95 5.81 -8.14
CA GLU A 195 -4.67 5.48 -8.75
C GLU A 195 -4.68 5.88 -10.24
N ILE A 196 -3.58 6.47 -10.70
CA ILE A 196 -3.32 6.84 -12.09
C ILE A 196 -2.11 6.03 -12.57
N PRO A 197 -2.21 5.31 -13.71
CA PRO A 197 -1.09 4.52 -14.19
C PRO A 197 0.02 5.42 -14.74
N PHE A 198 1.27 5.05 -14.50
CA PHE A 198 2.41 5.62 -15.20
C PHE A 198 3.50 4.57 -15.42
N GLU A 199 4.38 4.84 -16.39
CA GLU A 199 5.58 4.03 -16.64
C GLU A 199 6.78 4.64 -15.91
N PHE A 200 7.39 3.87 -15.02
CA PHE A 200 8.59 4.28 -14.29
C PHE A 200 9.83 3.96 -15.13
N VAL A 201 10.66 4.99 -15.37
CA VAL A 201 11.92 4.89 -16.10
C VAL A 201 13.06 5.25 -15.15
N ASP A 202 14.01 4.33 -14.98
CA ASP A 202 15.22 4.55 -14.19
C ASP A 202 16.19 5.39 -15.02
N ARG A 203 16.31 6.69 -14.72
CA ARG A 203 17.22 7.58 -15.47
C ARG A 203 18.64 7.61 -14.94
N GLU A 204 18.85 7.16 -13.70
CA GLU A 204 20.19 6.99 -13.14
C GLU A 204 20.67 5.53 -13.20
N ALA A 205 21.81 5.31 -13.84
CA ALA A 205 22.55 4.05 -13.80
C ALA A 205 23.30 3.84 -12.46
N GLY A 206 22.69 4.25 -11.35
CA GLY A 206 23.24 4.11 -10.01
C GLY A 206 22.83 2.78 -9.40
N ALA A 207 23.82 1.96 -9.02
CA ALA A 207 23.57 0.78 -8.19
C ALA A 207 23.09 1.24 -6.80
N SER A 208 21.79 1.49 -6.63
CA SER A 208 21.20 1.66 -5.31
C SER A 208 21.39 0.36 -4.54
N LYS A 209 22.48 0.29 -3.77
CA LYS A 209 22.73 -0.78 -2.82
C LYS A 209 21.68 -0.60 -1.73
N LEU A 210 20.59 -1.34 -1.84
CA LEU A 210 19.60 -1.50 -0.78
C LEU A 210 20.34 -1.85 0.52
N LYS A 211 20.48 -0.85 1.40
CA LYS A 211 21.13 -1.02 2.69
C LYS A 211 20.17 -1.78 3.58
N LEU A 212 20.66 -2.72 4.38
CA LEU A 212 19.86 -3.45 5.37
C LEU A 212 19.07 -2.49 6.27
N LYS A 213 19.68 -1.34 6.60
CA LYS A 213 19.04 -0.23 7.32
C LYS A 213 17.70 0.18 6.71
N THR A 214 17.62 0.32 5.39
CA THR A 214 16.39 0.74 4.69
C THR A 214 15.27 -0.30 4.79
N ILE A 215 15.63 -1.60 4.81
CA ILE A 215 14.67 -2.69 4.99
C ILE A 215 14.12 -2.66 6.42
N VAL A 216 15.01 -2.47 7.42
CA VAL A 216 14.62 -2.38 8.83
C VAL A 216 13.76 -1.15 9.09
N GLU A 217 14.13 0.02 8.56
CA GLU A 217 13.34 1.26 8.66
C GLU A 217 11.94 1.09 8.08
N TYR A 218 11.83 0.42 6.92
CA TYR A 218 10.54 0.12 6.31
C TYR A 218 9.70 -0.85 7.15
N ALA A 219 10.30 -1.90 7.71
CA ALA A 219 9.62 -2.83 8.60
C ALA A 219 9.11 -2.13 9.87
N GLN A 220 9.95 -1.28 10.49
CA GLN A 220 9.58 -0.45 11.63
C GLN A 220 8.42 0.50 11.30
N GLN A 221 8.44 1.10 10.11
CA GLN A 221 7.36 1.96 9.64
C GLN A 221 6.02 1.20 9.54
N VAL A 222 6.03 -0.01 8.97
CA VAL A 222 4.84 -0.88 8.90
C VAL A 222 4.32 -1.22 10.30
N VAL A 223 5.22 -1.54 11.24
CA VAL A 223 4.85 -1.82 12.65
C VAL A 223 4.26 -0.59 13.32
N ASP A 224 4.88 0.58 13.17
CA ASP A 224 4.40 1.83 13.76
C ASP A 224 3.02 2.23 13.23
N ILE A 225 2.79 2.08 11.93
CA ILE A 225 1.46 2.31 11.32
C ILE A 225 0.45 1.31 11.89
N SER A 226 0.85 0.04 12.03
CA SER A 226 0.00 -0.98 12.63
C SER A 226 -0.38 -0.59 14.06
N ILE A 227 0.58 -0.26 14.92
CA ILE A 227 0.35 0.19 16.30
C ILE A 227 -0.53 1.44 16.33
N HIS A 228 -0.26 2.42 15.48
CA HIS A 228 -1.06 3.64 15.38
C HIS A 228 -2.52 3.33 15.03
N SER A 229 -2.77 2.39 14.12
CA SER A 229 -4.12 1.95 13.74
C SER A 229 -4.88 1.26 14.88
N PHE A 230 -4.20 0.60 15.82
CA PHE A 230 -4.84 0.05 17.02
C PHE A 230 -5.30 1.15 17.99
N LEU A 231 -4.57 2.26 18.04
CA LEU A 231 -4.88 3.42 18.89
C LEU A 231 -5.93 4.34 18.26
N HIS A 232 -5.93 4.48 16.94
CA HIS A 232 -6.79 5.38 16.16
C HIS A 232 -7.69 4.56 15.22
N ARG A 233 -8.85 4.16 15.76
CA ARG A 233 -9.79 3.17 15.17
C ARG A 233 -10.63 3.69 14.00
N ASP A 234 -10.26 4.84 13.44
CA ASP A 234 -10.91 5.52 12.34
C ASP A 234 -10.11 5.46 11.03
N ASN A 235 -8.85 5.00 11.07
CA ASN A 235 -7.99 4.99 9.89
C ASN A 235 -8.21 3.79 8.94
N ALA A 236 -7.65 3.89 7.73
CA ALA A 236 -7.80 2.87 6.70
C ALA A 236 -7.19 1.51 7.09
N ALA A 237 -6.03 1.51 7.76
CA ALA A 237 -5.36 0.29 8.20
C ALA A 237 -6.18 -0.47 9.27
N TRP A 238 -6.82 0.24 10.21
CA TRP A 238 -7.67 -0.36 11.25
C TRP A 238 -8.88 -1.10 10.65
N ARG A 239 -9.47 -0.54 9.58
CA ARG A 239 -10.57 -1.21 8.87
C ARG A 239 -10.14 -2.55 8.30
N GLU A 240 -8.91 -2.68 7.81
CA GLU A 240 -8.37 -3.96 7.34
C GLU A 240 -8.04 -4.90 8.51
N TRP A 241 -7.40 -4.41 9.58
CA TRP A 241 -7.15 -5.21 10.79
C TRP A 241 -8.44 -5.79 11.36
N THR A 242 -9.50 -4.98 11.44
CA THR A 242 -10.82 -5.44 11.89
C THR A 242 -11.34 -6.60 11.03
N ARG A 243 -11.10 -6.57 9.71
CA ARG A 243 -11.51 -7.68 8.82
C ARG A 243 -10.64 -8.92 9.03
N ILE A 244 -9.33 -8.75 9.21
CA ILE A 244 -8.42 -9.85 9.53
C ILE A 244 -8.87 -10.53 10.83
N PHE A 245 -9.18 -9.76 11.88
CA PHE A 245 -9.66 -10.31 13.15
C PHE A 245 -11.01 -11.02 13.01
N LYS A 246 -11.99 -10.41 12.32
CA LYS A 246 -13.27 -11.07 12.04
C LYS A 246 -13.08 -12.37 11.28
N PHE A 247 -12.23 -12.37 10.25
CA PHE A 247 -11.90 -13.57 9.49
C PHE A 247 -11.25 -14.65 10.36
N GLY A 248 -10.35 -14.26 11.27
CA GLY A 248 -9.76 -15.14 12.28
C GLY A 248 -10.78 -15.74 13.24
N ILE A 249 -11.68 -14.92 13.79
CA ILE A 249 -12.77 -15.38 14.67
C ILE A 249 -13.68 -16.37 13.94
N VAL A 250 -14.04 -16.09 12.69
CA VAL A 250 -14.82 -17.01 11.87
C VAL A 250 -14.04 -18.31 11.65
N GLY A 251 -12.76 -18.24 11.29
CA GLY A 251 -11.90 -19.43 11.15
C GLY A 251 -11.87 -20.30 12.41
N LEU A 252 -11.72 -19.69 13.59
CA LEU A 252 -11.76 -20.39 14.88
C LEU A 252 -13.14 -21.01 15.15
N SER A 253 -14.23 -20.31 14.82
CA SER A 253 -15.58 -20.87 14.95
C SER A 253 -15.79 -22.09 14.03
N GLY A 254 -15.15 -22.11 12.86
CA GLY A 254 -15.16 -23.26 11.97
C GLY A 254 -14.54 -24.51 12.58
N ILE A 255 -13.53 -24.37 13.45
CA ILE A 255 -12.95 -25.51 14.20
C ILE A 255 -14.00 -26.10 15.14
N ILE A 256 -14.74 -25.25 15.85
CA ILE A 256 -15.81 -25.67 16.77
C ILE A 256 -16.93 -26.37 16.00
N VAL A 257 -17.35 -25.81 14.87
CA VAL A 257 -18.38 -26.40 13.99
C VAL A 257 -17.91 -27.75 13.46
N ASN A 258 -16.67 -27.86 13.00
CA ASN A 258 -16.09 -29.11 12.50
C ASN A 258 -16.14 -30.19 13.59
N LEU A 259 -15.57 -29.92 14.76
CA LEU A 259 -15.53 -30.88 15.86
C LEU A 259 -16.94 -31.29 16.31
N GLY A 260 -17.84 -30.33 16.48
CA GLY A 260 -19.22 -30.61 16.90
C GLY A 260 -19.99 -31.48 15.90
N ILE A 261 -19.83 -31.24 14.60
CA ILE A 261 -20.45 -32.06 13.55
C ILE A 261 -19.81 -33.45 13.52
N LEU A 262 -18.48 -33.54 13.59
CA LEU A 262 -17.78 -34.82 13.58
C LEU A 262 -18.23 -35.70 14.75
N ILE A 263 -18.23 -35.16 15.97
CA ILE A 263 -18.71 -35.85 17.18
C ILE A 263 -20.16 -36.29 17.00
N GLY A 264 -21.04 -35.40 16.50
CA GLY A 264 -22.43 -35.76 16.23
C GLY A 264 -22.57 -36.91 15.23
N LEU A 265 -21.84 -36.87 14.10
CA LEU A 265 -21.89 -37.92 13.07
C LEU A 265 -21.41 -39.28 13.61
N VAL A 266 -20.32 -39.28 14.37
CA VAL A 266 -19.71 -40.52 14.89
C VAL A 266 -20.51 -41.06 16.07
N GLU A 267 -20.76 -40.25 17.10
CA GLU A 267 -21.35 -40.71 18.36
C GLU A 267 -22.87 -40.86 18.29
N LEU A 268 -23.58 -39.99 17.56
CA LEU A 268 -25.05 -40.02 17.51
C LEU A 268 -25.59 -40.82 16.33
N PHE A 269 -24.90 -40.77 15.18
CA PHE A 269 -25.35 -41.40 13.93
C PHE A 269 -24.55 -42.63 13.54
N GLY A 270 -23.48 -42.98 14.27
CA GLY A 270 -22.68 -44.18 14.02
C GLY A 270 -21.92 -44.16 12.68
N ILE A 271 -21.70 -42.97 12.11
CA ILE A 271 -20.96 -42.81 10.86
C ILE A 271 -19.46 -42.97 11.15
N SER A 272 -18.72 -43.66 10.28
CA SER A 272 -17.28 -43.83 10.45
C SER A 272 -16.53 -42.50 10.37
N GLU A 273 -15.41 -42.40 11.10
CA GLU A 273 -14.57 -41.20 11.11
C GLU A 273 -14.06 -40.82 9.71
N ASP A 274 -13.74 -41.82 8.87
CA ASP A 274 -13.29 -41.62 7.49
C ASP A 274 -14.31 -40.89 6.62
N LEU A 275 -15.61 -41.11 6.88
CA LEU A 275 -16.70 -40.44 6.15
C LEU A 275 -17.16 -39.17 6.89
N GLY A 276 -17.16 -39.19 8.21
CA GLY A 276 -17.58 -38.07 9.05
C GLY A 276 -16.65 -36.86 8.95
N GLY A 277 -15.33 -37.08 8.88
CA GLY A 277 -14.31 -36.01 8.81
C GLY A 277 -14.47 -35.09 7.59
N PRO A 278 -14.55 -35.62 6.35
CA PRO A 278 -14.81 -34.81 5.16
C PRO A 278 -16.14 -34.04 5.22
N ILE A 279 -17.22 -34.66 5.71
CA ILE A 279 -18.54 -34.02 5.85
C ILE A 279 -18.47 -32.85 6.85
N ALA A 280 -17.90 -33.09 8.03
CA ALA A 280 -17.72 -32.07 9.04
C ALA A 280 -16.87 -30.89 8.55
N THR A 281 -15.83 -31.19 7.77
CA THR A 281 -14.95 -30.18 7.16
C THR A 281 -15.71 -29.32 6.15
N GLU A 282 -16.48 -29.91 5.24
CA GLU A 282 -17.27 -29.15 4.27
C GLU A 282 -18.33 -28.30 4.98
N CYS A 283 -19.02 -28.84 5.99
CA CYS A 283 -19.99 -28.07 6.77
C CYS A 283 -19.35 -26.88 7.49
N ALA A 284 -18.13 -27.04 8.02
CA ALA A 284 -17.38 -25.95 8.62
C ALA A 284 -16.95 -24.88 7.58
N ILE A 285 -16.53 -25.30 6.38
CA ILE A 285 -16.21 -24.37 5.28
C ILE A 285 -17.45 -23.58 4.85
N ILE A 286 -18.61 -24.23 4.72
CA ILE A 286 -19.89 -23.58 4.39
C ILE A 286 -20.28 -22.58 5.50
N SER A 287 -20.17 -22.97 6.76
CA SER A 287 -20.43 -22.07 7.90
C SER A 287 -19.52 -20.84 7.86
N ASN A 288 -18.22 -21.05 7.67
CA ASN A 288 -17.23 -19.98 7.53
C ASN A 288 -17.55 -19.05 6.36
N PHE A 289 -18.01 -19.59 5.23
CA PHE A 289 -18.41 -18.79 4.07
C PHE A 289 -19.56 -17.85 4.44
N PHE A 290 -20.65 -18.36 5.03
CA PHE A 290 -21.81 -17.54 5.35
C PHE A 290 -21.51 -16.48 6.41
N LEU A 291 -20.76 -16.82 7.46
CA LEU A 291 -20.33 -15.85 8.46
C LEU A 291 -19.45 -14.74 7.83
N ASN A 292 -18.55 -15.10 6.93
CA ASN A 292 -17.74 -14.11 6.23
C ASN A 292 -18.55 -13.23 5.26
N ASP A 293 -19.50 -13.79 4.51
CA ASP A 293 -20.38 -13.04 3.59
C ASP A 293 -21.30 -12.06 4.35
N LEU A 294 -21.80 -12.48 5.52
CA LEU A 294 -22.77 -11.70 6.32
C LEU A 294 -22.13 -10.73 7.31
N TRP A 295 -20.89 -10.96 7.75
CA TRP A 295 -20.26 -10.16 8.82
C TRP A 295 -18.90 -9.58 8.45
N THR A 296 -17.95 -10.40 7.97
CA THR A 296 -16.57 -9.95 7.68
C THR A 296 -16.52 -9.02 6.47
N PHE A 297 -17.19 -9.41 5.38
CA PHE A 297 -17.15 -8.71 4.09
C PHE A 297 -18.50 -8.07 3.71
N ARG A 298 -19.41 -7.89 4.67
CA ARG A 298 -20.75 -7.30 4.44
C ARG A 298 -20.72 -5.97 3.68
N THR A 299 -19.68 -5.17 3.88
CA THR A 299 -19.52 -3.84 3.25
C THR A 299 -19.02 -3.88 1.80
N PHE A 300 -18.68 -5.06 1.28
CA PHE A 300 -18.27 -5.24 -0.11
C PHE A 300 -19.52 -5.51 -0.94
N GLU A 301 -20.05 -4.49 -1.61
CA GLU A 301 -21.18 -4.63 -2.54
C GLU A 301 -20.89 -5.71 -3.58
N ASN A 302 -21.84 -6.64 -3.77
CA ASN A 302 -21.88 -7.71 -4.77
C ASN A 302 -20.56 -7.88 -5.53
N GLY A 303 -19.62 -8.64 -4.92
CA GLY A 303 -18.26 -8.82 -5.41
C GLY A 303 -18.19 -9.31 -6.87
N LYS A 304 -16.98 -9.59 -7.38
CA LYS A 304 -16.77 -10.02 -8.78
C LYS A 304 -17.77 -11.09 -9.26
N HIS A 305 -18.20 -11.95 -8.33
CA HIS A 305 -19.32 -12.85 -8.49
C HIS A 305 -20.57 -12.32 -7.74
N SER A 306 -21.55 -11.84 -8.49
CA SER A 306 -22.82 -11.35 -7.93
C SER A 306 -23.63 -12.46 -7.25
N SER A 307 -23.58 -13.70 -7.77
CA SER A 307 -24.23 -14.86 -7.16
C SER A 307 -23.46 -15.40 -5.96
N ARG A 308 -24.16 -15.60 -4.84
CA ARG A 308 -23.63 -16.25 -3.62
C ARG A 308 -23.02 -17.62 -3.90
N TRP A 309 -23.60 -18.39 -4.81
CA TRP A 309 -23.09 -19.73 -5.14
C TRP A 309 -21.70 -19.62 -5.81
N ARG A 310 -21.52 -18.73 -6.78
CA ARG A 310 -20.19 -18.52 -7.38
C ARG A 310 -19.13 -18.08 -6.35
N ARG A 311 -19.52 -17.29 -5.33
CA ARG A 311 -18.62 -16.93 -4.22
C ARG A 311 -18.31 -18.12 -3.31
N LEU A 312 -19.27 -18.98 -3.02
CA LEU A 312 -19.05 -20.19 -2.23
C LEU A 312 -18.10 -21.16 -2.95
N VAL A 313 -18.25 -21.37 -4.27
CA VAL A 313 -17.28 -22.16 -5.06
C VAL A 313 -15.88 -21.54 -4.96
N ALA A 314 -15.78 -20.23 -5.18
CA ALA A 314 -14.50 -19.53 -5.10
C ALA A 314 -13.86 -19.66 -3.70
N PHE A 315 -14.65 -19.51 -2.64
CA PHE A 315 -14.19 -19.68 -1.25
C PHE A 315 -13.67 -21.10 -0.98
N ASN A 316 -14.34 -22.11 -1.50
CA ASN A 316 -13.92 -23.51 -1.41
C ASN A 316 -12.57 -23.74 -2.12
N VAL A 317 -12.44 -23.27 -3.37
CA VAL A 317 -11.18 -23.37 -4.13
C VAL A 317 -10.02 -22.66 -3.41
N VAL A 318 -10.27 -21.47 -2.88
CA VAL A 318 -9.25 -20.72 -2.13
C VAL A 318 -8.86 -21.46 -0.85
N SER A 319 -9.82 -21.98 -0.09
CA SER A 319 -9.60 -22.76 1.13
C SER A 319 -8.76 -24.01 0.88
N ALA A 320 -9.06 -24.75 -0.20
CA ALA A 320 -8.27 -25.91 -0.64
C ALA A 320 -6.82 -25.51 -0.98
N GLY A 321 -6.64 -24.41 -1.72
CA GLY A 321 -5.31 -23.87 -2.00
C GLY A 321 -4.55 -23.48 -0.73
N GLY A 322 -5.22 -22.86 0.25
CA GLY A 322 -4.62 -22.51 1.54
C GLY A 322 -4.19 -23.73 2.35
N ALA A 323 -4.97 -24.82 2.32
CA ALA A 323 -4.61 -26.07 2.96
C ALA A 323 -3.36 -26.71 2.32
N LEU A 324 -3.27 -26.71 0.98
CA LEU A 324 -2.09 -27.20 0.26
C LEU A 324 -0.84 -26.36 0.56
N ILE A 325 -0.99 -25.03 0.63
CA ILE A 325 0.12 -24.13 1.00
C ILE A 325 0.58 -24.42 2.44
N ASN A 326 -0.34 -24.59 3.38
CA ASN A 326 -0.01 -24.95 4.76
C ASN A 326 0.83 -26.25 4.79
N ILE A 327 0.34 -27.32 4.17
CA ILE A 327 1.05 -28.61 4.09
C ILE A 327 2.42 -28.44 3.43
N GLY A 328 2.49 -27.70 2.32
CA GLY A 328 3.74 -27.46 1.60
C GLY A 328 4.78 -26.72 2.45
N ILE A 329 4.38 -25.67 3.17
CA ILE A 329 5.25 -24.91 4.07
C ILE A 329 5.70 -25.78 5.25
N TYR A 330 4.78 -26.52 5.86
CA TYR A 330 5.09 -27.46 6.94
C TYR A 330 6.17 -28.48 6.52
N LEU A 331 5.95 -29.15 5.38
CA LEU A 331 6.89 -30.14 4.85
C LEU A 331 8.23 -29.50 4.47
N PHE A 332 8.22 -28.32 3.86
CA PHE A 332 9.44 -27.62 3.49
C PHE A 332 10.29 -27.25 4.71
N LEU A 333 9.68 -26.71 5.76
CA LEU A 333 10.39 -26.31 6.98
C LEU A 333 10.99 -27.49 7.74
N ILE A 334 10.28 -28.62 7.81
CA ILE A 334 10.79 -29.83 8.46
C ILE A 334 11.92 -30.46 7.63
N ASN A 335 11.70 -30.69 6.34
CA ASN A 335 12.63 -31.48 5.54
C ASN A 335 13.89 -30.70 5.12
N VAL A 336 13.78 -29.38 4.92
CA VAL A 336 14.90 -28.55 4.45
C VAL A 336 15.64 -27.86 5.59
N PHE A 337 14.91 -27.39 6.60
CA PHE A 337 15.49 -26.58 7.68
C PHE A 337 15.48 -27.29 9.04
N ALA A 338 14.98 -28.54 9.12
CA ALA A 338 14.85 -29.29 10.37
C ALA A 338 14.14 -28.51 11.49
N VAL A 339 13.17 -27.66 11.12
CA VAL A 339 12.40 -26.87 12.08
C VAL A 339 11.53 -27.79 12.94
N TYR A 340 11.45 -27.53 14.23
CA TYR A 340 10.62 -28.27 15.18
C TYR A 340 9.15 -28.32 14.71
N TYR A 341 8.57 -29.53 14.64
CA TYR A 341 7.30 -29.77 13.94
C TYR A 341 6.10 -28.91 14.39
N PRO A 342 5.89 -28.58 15.69
CA PRO A 342 4.80 -27.70 16.08
C PRO A 342 5.02 -26.27 15.59
N LEU A 343 6.27 -25.79 15.58
CA LEU A 343 6.60 -24.47 15.04
C LEU A 343 6.40 -24.43 13.52
N ALA A 344 6.84 -25.47 12.81
CA ALA A 344 6.58 -25.60 11.38
C ALA A 344 5.08 -25.61 11.05
N GLN A 345 4.28 -26.36 11.84
CA GLN A 345 2.82 -26.42 11.69
C GLN A 345 2.17 -25.07 11.96
N PHE A 346 2.60 -24.37 13.02
CA PHE A 346 2.10 -23.03 13.32
C PHE A 346 2.38 -22.04 12.19
N ILE A 347 3.61 -22.04 11.64
CA ILE A 347 3.97 -21.19 10.50
C ILE A 347 3.14 -21.55 9.26
N GLY A 348 2.95 -22.84 8.97
CA GLY A 348 2.11 -23.30 7.86
C GLY A 348 0.66 -22.81 7.98
N ILE A 349 0.06 -22.92 9.16
CA ILE A 349 -1.29 -22.40 9.45
C ILE A 349 -1.35 -20.89 9.24
N LEU A 350 -0.36 -20.15 9.74
CA LEU A 350 -0.30 -18.69 9.60
C LEU A 350 -0.20 -18.26 8.13
N VAL A 351 0.65 -18.92 7.34
CA VAL A 351 0.79 -18.63 5.90
C VAL A 351 -0.48 -18.99 5.15
N GLY A 352 -1.08 -20.16 5.43
CA GLY A 352 -2.37 -20.56 4.86
C GLY A 352 -3.50 -19.60 5.20
N PHE A 353 -3.52 -19.06 6.43
CA PHE A 353 -4.46 -18.03 6.86
C PHE A 353 -4.28 -16.72 6.08
N ILE A 354 -3.05 -16.24 5.94
CA ILE A 354 -2.73 -15.03 5.15
C ILE A 354 -3.16 -15.22 3.68
N TRP A 355 -2.88 -16.37 3.09
CA TRP A 355 -3.35 -16.72 1.75
C TRP A 355 -4.88 -16.68 1.66
N ASN A 356 -5.57 -17.40 2.55
CA ASN A 356 -7.02 -17.49 2.55
C ASN A 356 -7.67 -16.11 2.69
N PHE A 357 -7.17 -15.28 3.60
CA PHE A 357 -7.67 -13.92 3.77
C PHE A 357 -7.43 -13.07 2.52
N THR A 358 -6.17 -12.97 2.05
CA THR A 358 -5.78 -12.07 0.96
C THR A 358 -6.43 -12.44 -0.37
N VAL A 359 -6.50 -13.73 -0.70
CA VAL A 359 -7.09 -14.21 -1.96
C VAL A 359 -8.61 -14.09 -1.94
N ASN A 360 -9.27 -14.45 -0.83
CA ASN A 360 -10.73 -14.27 -0.74
C ASN A 360 -11.13 -12.79 -0.80
N ARG A 361 -10.38 -11.90 -0.14
CA ARG A 361 -10.58 -10.45 -0.23
C ARG A 361 -10.41 -9.91 -1.65
N ARG A 362 -9.58 -10.54 -2.49
CA ARG A 362 -9.30 -10.03 -3.85
C ARG A 362 -10.20 -10.65 -4.91
N PHE A 363 -10.55 -11.92 -4.75
CA PHE A 363 -11.24 -12.73 -5.75
C PHE A 363 -12.70 -12.99 -5.38
N THR A 364 -12.97 -13.42 -4.15
CA THR A 364 -14.31 -13.80 -3.67
C THR A 364 -15.16 -12.57 -3.35
N TRP A 365 -14.63 -11.64 -2.55
CA TRP A 365 -15.30 -10.40 -2.13
C TRP A 365 -14.51 -9.18 -2.56
N LYS A 366 -14.75 -8.69 -3.79
CA LYS A 366 -14.06 -7.51 -4.33
C LYS A 366 -14.83 -6.22 -3.99
N LYS A 367 -14.12 -5.18 -3.53
CA LYS A 367 -14.70 -3.86 -3.30
C LYS A 367 -15.06 -3.26 -4.67
N ALA A 368 -16.30 -2.83 -4.85
CA ALA A 368 -16.68 -2.06 -6.03
C ALA A 368 -15.85 -0.76 -6.03
N ARG A 369 -14.93 -0.62 -6.98
CA ARG A 369 -14.37 0.70 -7.29
C ARG A 369 -15.33 1.36 -8.27
N PRO A 370 -15.64 2.66 -8.13
CA PRO A 370 -16.38 3.38 -9.16
C PRO A 370 -15.68 3.14 -10.50
N LYS A 371 -16.45 2.72 -11.51
CA LYS A 371 -15.93 2.53 -12.87
C LYS A 371 -15.29 3.86 -13.32
N LYS A 372 -14.16 3.72 -14.01
CA LYS A 372 -13.28 4.80 -14.48
C LYS A 372 -14.05 5.94 -15.13
#